data_AF-A0A2E7JM95-F1
#
_entry.id   AF-A0A2E7JM95-F1
#
_cell.length_a   1.000
_cell.length_b   1.000
_cell.length_c   1.000
_cell.angle_alpha   90.00
_cell.angle_beta   90.00
_cell.angle_gamma   90.00
#
_symmetry.space_group_name_H-M   'P 1'
#
loop_
_entity.id
_entity.type
_entity.pdbx_description
1 polymer ?
#
loop_
_entity_poly.entity_id
_entity_poly.type
_entity_poly.pdbx_seq_one_letter_code
_entity_poly.pdbx_strand_id
1 'polypeptide(L)' 'MDKVSRDAVERVARMYNQNKDASQALGISLRYFARLCRHYSIETPYARRRRRIHDARLSV' A
#
# COMPACT_ATOMS: atom_id res chain seq x y z
N MET A 1 9.49 -10.38 -14.88
CA MET A 1 8.26 -10.46 -14.06
C MET A 1 8.08 -9.13 -13.35
N ASP A 2 7.36 -8.18 -13.96
CA ASP A 2 6.53 -7.23 -13.23
C ASP A 2 5.54 -6.63 -14.23
N LYS A 3 4.36 -7.27 -14.32
CA LYS A 3 3.24 -6.79 -15.16
C LYS A 3 2.60 -5.51 -14.60
N VAL A 4 2.92 -5.16 -13.36
CA VAL A 4 2.29 -4.05 -12.65
C VAL A 4 3.23 -2.84 -12.65
N SER A 5 2.85 -1.79 -13.37
CA SER A 5 3.63 -0.55 -13.42
C SER A 5 3.59 0.17 -12.07
N ARG A 6 4.68 0.86 -11.71
CA ARG A 6 4.78 1.72 -10.52
C ARG A 6 3.57 2.66 -10.39
N ASP A 7 3.16 3.27 -11.50
CA ASP A 7 2.03 4.21 -11.54
C ASP A 7 0.70 3.55 -11.15
N ALA A 8 0.47 2.31 -11.58
CA ALA A 8 -0.69 1.54 -11.18
C ALA A 8 -0.67 1.26 -9.67
N VAL A 9 0.48 0.82 -9.13
CA VAL A 9 0.67 0.60 -7.68
C VAL A 9 0.43 1.89 -6.88
N GLU A 10 0.91 3.03 -7.37
CA GLU A 10 0.72 4.31 -6.71
C GLU A 10 -0.75 4.75 -6.73
N ARG A 11 -1.44 4.59 -7.88
CA ARG A 11 -2.87 4.89 -8.00
C ARG A 11 -3.72 4.05 -7.05
N VAL A 12 -3.57 2.72 -7.04
CA VAL A 12 -4.33 1.89 -6.09
C VAL A 12 -3.94 2.16 -4.63
N ALA A 13 -2.67 2.41 -4.34
CA ALA A 13 -2.22 2.74 -2.97
C ALA A 13 -2.78 4.08 -2.47
N ARG A 14 -3.08 5.04 -3.37
CA ARG A 14 -3.77 6.30 -3.04
C ARG A 14 -5.29 6.15 -3.00
N MET A 15 -5.86 5.35 -3.91
CA MET A 15 -7.31 5.16 -4.04
C MET A 15 -7.87 4.31 -2.90
N TYR A 16 -7.16 3.25 -2.50
CA TYR A 16 -7.62 2.30 -1.50
C TYR A 16 -6.95 2.54 -0.15
N ASN A 17 -7.73 2.40 0.92
CA ASN A 17 -7.28 2.63 2.28
C ASN A 17 -6.77 1.34 2.98
N GLN A 18 -6.91 0.18 2.33
CA GLN A 18 -6.40 -1.10 2.81
C GLN A 18 -5.55 -1.81 1.76
N ASN A 19 -4.53 -2.54 2.23
CA ASN A 19 -3.69 -3.38 1.36
C ASN A 19 -4.50 -4.49 0.68
N LYS A 20 -5.56 -4.98 1.33
CA LYS A 20 -6.42 -6.05 0.81
C LYS A 20 -7.15 -5.58 -0.45
N ASP A 21 -7.85 -4.45 -0.37
CA ASP A 21 -8.58 -3.89 -1.49
C ASP A 21 -7.65 -3.50 -2.65
N ALA A 22 -6.49 -2.89 -2.34
CA ALA A 22 -5.49 -2.55 -3.34
C ALA A 22 -4.92 -3.79 -4.07
N SER A 23 -4.65 -4.87 -3.33
CA SER A 23 -4.16 -6.13 -3.91
C SER A 23 -5.23 -6.81 -4.76
N GLN A 24 -6.50 -6.75 -4.34
CA GLN A 24 -7.63 -7.34 -5.04
C GLN A 24 -7.94 -6.57 -6.34
N ALA A 25 -7.86 -5.23 -6.32
CA ALA A 25 -8.03 -4.39 -7.51
C ALA A 25 -6.95 -4.63 -8.58
N LEU A 26 -5.73 -4.94 -8.15
CA LEU A 26 -4.63 -5.32 -9.05
C LEU A 26 -4.65 -6.82 -9.43
N GLY A 27 -5.54 -7.62 -8.84
CA GLY A 27 -5.58 -9.07 -9.05
C GLY A 27 -4.32 -9.80 -8.59
N ILE A 28 -3.61 -9.27 -7.60
CA ILE A 28 -2.36 -9.83 -7.07
C ILE A 28 -2.51 -10.25 -5.61
N SER A 29 -1.58 -11.08 -5.15
CA SER A 29 -1.55 -11.45 -3.73
C SER A 29 -1.11 -10.27 -2.86
N LEU A 30 -1.64 -10.21 -1.63
CA LEU A 30 -1.26 -9.20 -0.63
C LEU A 30 0.25 -9.13 -0.40
N ARG A 31 0.92 -10.31 -0.40
CA ARG A 31 2.37 -10.45 -0.21
C ARG A 31 3.14 -9.89 -1.39
N TYR A 32 2.64 -10.10 -2.61
CA TYR A 32 3.22 -9.52 -3.82
C TYR A 32 3.08 -8.00 -3.85
N PHE A 33 1.89 -7.48 -3.48
CA PHE A 33 1.66 -6.04 -3.37
C PHE A 33 2.59 -5.38 -2.34
N ALA A 34 2.73 -5.97 -1.16
CA ALA A 34 3.66 -5.45 -0.15
C ALA A 34 5.11 -5.41 -0.65
N ARG A 35 5.53 -6.41 -1.44
CA ARG A 35 6.85 -6.47 -2.05
C ARG A 35 7.04 -5.40 -3.13
N LEU A 36 6.02 -5.17 -3.96
CA LEU A 36 6.00 -4.09 -4.95
C LEU A 36 6.09 -2.71 -4.31
N CYS A 37 5.31 -2.46 -3.25
CA CYS A 37 5.38 -1.19 -2.53
C CYS A 37 6.78 -0.95 -1.94
N ARG A 38 7.43 -1.98 -1.40
CA ARG A 38 8.84 -1.88 -0.97
C ARG A 38 9.79 -1.62 -2.13
N HIS A 39 9.62 -2.33 -3.25
CA HIS A 39 10.48 -2.19 -4.41
C HIS A 39 10.40 -0.78 -5.02
N TYR A 40 9.19 -0.23 -5.13
CA TYR A 40 8.96 1.12 -5.65
C TYR A 40 9.05 2.23 -4.59
N SER A 41 9.39 1.90 -3.34
CA SER A 41 9.39 2.82 -2.20
C SER A 41 8.07 3.60 -2.03
N ILE A 42 6.94 2.96 -2.33
CA ILE A 42 5.59 3.51 -2.17
C ILE A 42 5.08 3.20 -0.76
N GLU A 43 4.56 4.22 -0.06
CA GLU A 43 3.96 4.04 1.26
C GLU A 43 2.66 3.23 1.15
N THR A 44 2.64 2.05 1.77
CA THR A 44 1.44 1.19 1.75
C THR A 44 0.28 1.85 2.51
N PRO A 45 -0.99 1.62 2.09
CA PRO A 45 -2.17 2.05 2.84
C PRO A 45 -2.11 1.64 4.33
N TYR A 46 -1.62 0.43 4.61
CA TYR A 46 -1.43 -0.05 5.97
C TYR A 46 -0.35 0.71 6.75
N ALA A 47 0.79 1.05 6.13
CA ALA A 47 1.81 1.88 6.75
C ALA A 47 1.27 3.29 7.04
N ARG A 48 0.50 3.86 6.11
CA ARG A 48 -0.16 5.16 6.28
C ARG A 48 -1.13 5.15 7.46
N ARG A 49 -1.98 4.12 7.56
CA ARG A 49 -2.89 3.93 8.71
C ARG A 49 -2.12 3.75 10.02
N ARG A 50 -1.07 2.93 10.03
CA ARG A 50 -0.23 2.72 11.22
C ARG A 50 0.44 4.04 11.66
N ARG A 51 0.91 4.85 10.72
CA ARG A 51 1.51 6.16 11.00
C ARG A 51 0.51 7.11 11.62
N ARG A 52 -0.73 7.18 11.10
CA ARG A 52 -1.83 7.96 11.72
C ARG A 52 -2.15 7.51 13.15
N ILE A 53 -2.17 6.20 13.40
CA ILE A 53 -2.42 5.67 14.76
C ILE A 53 -1.25 6.00 15.69
N HIS A 54 -0.02 5.87 15.21
CA HIS A 54 1.18 6.20 15.99
C HIS A 54 1.25 7.69 16.33
N ASP A 55 0.93 8.55 15.36
CA ASP A 55 0.84 10.00 15.53
C ASP A 55 -0.24 10.38 16.56
N ALA A 56 -1.43 9.77 16.46
CA ALA A 56 -2.50 9.94 17.44
C ALA A 56 -2.13 9.41 18.84
N ARG A 57 -1.26 8.39 18.93
CA ARG A 57 -0.76 7.84 20.21
C ARG A 57 0.40 8.61 20.82
N LEU A 58 1.09 9.46 20.06
CA LEU A 58 2.18 10.31 20.57
C LEU A 58 1.70 11.71 20.98
N SER A 59 0.45 12.08 20.65
CA SER A 59 -0.19 13.32 21.12
C SER A 59 -0.91 13.16 22.48
N VAL A 60 -0.54 12.16 23.29
CA VAL A 60 -0.99 11.98 24.69
C VAL A 60 0.21 12.02 25.62
#